data_AF-A0A3C0L8T3-F1
#
_entry.id   AF-A0A3C0L8T3-F1
#
_cell.length_a   1.000
_cell.length_b   1.000
_cell.length_c   1.000
_cell.angle_alpha   90.00
_cell.angle_beta   90.00
_cell.angle_gamma   90.00
#
_symmetry.space_group_name_H-M   'P 1'
#
loop_
_entity.id
_entity.type
_entity.pdbx_description
1 polymer ?
#
loop_
_entity_poly.entity_id
_entity_poly.type
_entity_poly.pdbx_seq_one_letter_code
_entity_poly.pdbx_strand_id
1 'polypeptide(L)'
;MKFSNWIKWSDRNKLNDLKYPGVYAIYINIHDINNYSFDWIREIKYIGMTNSKRGLKGRLRQFENTIKGKKSQHSGAKKIINKYKDYEKLVKELYVAVRTFKCEGNSNTVKDLLIMGKVAEYEYICFAEYVKRFGMLPEFNDKKRLPKK
;
A
#
# COMPACT_ATOMS: atom_id res chain seq x y z
N MET A 1 15.88 2.00 -0.54
CA MET A 1 14.77 1.01 -0.43
C MET A 1 14.28 0.70 -1.84
N LYS A 2 14.05 -0.57 -2.22
CA LYS A 2 13.69 -0.94 -3.61
C LYS A 2 12.18 -1.23 -3.76
N PHE A 3 11.42 -0.23 -4.20
CA PHE A 3 10.04 -0.38 -4.67
C PHE A 3 10.03 -0.40 -6.21
N SER A 4 8.91 -0.81 -6.81
CA SER A 4 8.61 -0.55 -8.21
C SER A 4 8.53 0.94 -8.48
N ASN A 5 8.50 1.34 -9.75
CA ASN A 5 8.01 2.67 -10.11
C ASN A 5 6.59 2.89 -9.58
N TRP A 6 6.21 4.16 -9.43
CA TRP A 6 4.83 4.55 -9.20
C TRP A 6 3.99 4.19 -10.42
N ILE A 7 2.88 3.49 -10.22
CA ILE A 7 1.95 3.12 -11.28
C ILE A 7 0.58 3.67 -10.94
N LYS A 8 -0.08 4.27 -11.94
CA LYS A 8 -1.45 4.75 -11.81
C LYS A 8 -2.37 3.61 -11.36
N TRP A 9 -3.32 3.91 -10.48
CA TRP A 9 -4.15 2.87 -9.87
C TRP A 9 -4.92 2.01 -10.89
N SER A 10 -5.37 2.62 -12.00
CA SER A 10 -5.97 1.93 -13.15
C SER A 10 -5.10 0.80 -13.69
N ASP A 11 -3.78 1.00 -13.68
CA ASP A 11 -2.78 0.13 -14.29
C ASP A 11 -2.11 -0.81 -13.27
N ARG A 12 -2.51 -0.79 -12.00
CA ARG A 12 -1.90 -1.57 -10.91
C ARG A 12 -1.75 -3.06 -11.22
N ASN A 13 -2.63 -3.65 -12.04
CA ASN A 13 -2.58 -5.06 -12.39
C ASN A 13 -1.43 -5.41 -13.37
N LYS A 14 -0.77 -4.42 -13.96
CA LYS A 14 0.42 -4.57 -14.80
C LYS A 14 1.71 -4.72 -13.98
N LEU A 15 1.67 -4.46 -12.66
CA LEU A 15 2.80 -4.66 -11.78
C LEU A 15 3.20 -6.14 -11.73
N ASN A 16 4.50 -6.39 -11.72
CA ASN A 16 5.06 -7.74 -11.67
C ASN A 16 4.92 -8.38 -10.29
N ASP A 17 4.91 -9.71 -10.26
CA ASP A 17 5.05 -10.51 -9.03
C ASP A 17 3.98 -10.27 -7.95
N LEU A 18 2.83 -9.68 -8.30
CA LEU A 18 1.74 -9.39 -7.35
C LEU A 18 1.13 -10.63 -6.67
N LYS A 19 1.40 -11.84 -7.18
CA LYS A 19 0.98 -13.09 -6.54
C LYS A 19 1.66 -13.32 -5.18
N TYR A 20 2.81 -12.68 -4.94
CA TYR A 20 3.58 -12.84 -3.71
C TYR A 20 3.22 -11.83 -2.62
N PRO A 21 3.54 -12.14 -1.34
CA PRO A 21 3.55 -11.19 -0.24
C PRO A 21 4.38 -9.93 -0.52
N GLY A 22 4.12 -8.87 0.24
CA GLY A 22 4.91 -7.66 0.14
C GLY A 22 4.31 -6.43 0.79
N VAL A 23 4.94 -5.29 0.51
CA VAL A 23 4.59 -3.97 1.02
C VAL A 23 4.20 -3.07 -0.15
N TYR A 24 3.24 -2.18 0.05
CA TYR A 24 2.81 -1.21 -0.95
C TYR A 24 2.64 0.17 -0.32
N ALA A 25 2.93 1.19 -1.11
CA ALA A 25 2.72 2.59 -0.78
C ALA A 25 1.64 3.17 -1.70
N ILE A 26 0.82 4.05 -1.15
CA ILE A 26 -0.28 4.75 -1.81
C ILE A 26 0.02 6.23 -1.81
N TYR A 27 0.01 6.81 -3.00
CA TYR A 27 0.10 8.25 -3.22
C TYR A 27 -1.23 8.75 -3.80
N ILE A 28 -1.71 9.88 -3.29
CA ILE A 28 -2.93 10.53 -3.77
C ILE A 28 -2.66 12.02 -3.98
N ASN A 29 -2.59 12.45 -5.23
CA ASN A 29 -2.41 13.85 -5.61
C ASN A 29 -2.80 14.08 -7.08
N ILE A 30 -3.04 15.34 -7.44
CA ILE A 30 -3.31 15.81 -8.80
C ILE A 30 -2.09 15.70 -9.72
N HIS A 31 -0.87 15.71 -9.17
CA HIS A 31 0.35 15.61 -9.97
C HIS A 31 0.57 14.18 -10.46
N ASP A 32 0.69 14.02 -11.78
CA ASP A 32 0.96 12.73 -12.40
C ASP A 32 2.41 12.31 -12.17
N ILE A 33 2.57 11.15 -11.52
CA ILE A 33 3.87 10.53 -11.23
C ILE A 33 3.93 9.11 -11.83
N ASN A 34 3.05 8.78 -12.78
CA ASN A 34 3.02 7.47 -13.40
C ASN A 34 4.36 7.13 -14.06
N ASN A 35 4.83 5.90 -13.84
CA ASN A 35 6.13 5.37 -14.24
C ASN A 35 7.36 6.07 -13.65
N TYR A 36 7.21 7.03 -12.75
CA TYR A 36 8.37 7.65 -12.09
C TYR A 36 8.97 6.66 -11.09
N SER A 37 10.29 6.69 -10.93
CA SER A 37 10.95 5.91 -9.90
C SER A 37 10.39 6.25 -8.51
N PHE A 38 10.27 5.24 -7.66
CA PHE A 38 9.79 5.46 -6.30
C PHE A 38 10.75 6.37 -5.54
N ASP A 39 10.18 7.38 -4.89
CA ASP A 39 10.85 8.22 -3.92
C ASP A 39 9.95 8.45 -2.72
N TRP A 40 10.57 8.77 -1.59
CA TRP A 40 9.88 9.14 -0.36
C TRP A 40 9.40 10.58 -0.48
N ILE A 41 8.12 10.73 -0.77
CA ILE A 41 7.42 12.02 -0.91
C ILE A 41 6.37 12.17 0.19
N ARG A 42 6.12 13.41 0.62
CA ARG A 42 5.23 13.71 1.77
C ARG A 42 3.79 13.29 1.50
N GLU A 43 3.39 13.26 0.24
CA GLU A 43 2.07 12.93 -0.28
C GLU A 43 1.76 11.44 -0.25
N ILE A 44 2.71 10.57 0.14
CA ILE A 44 2.39 9.18 0.47
C ILE A 44 1.39 9.19 1.61
N LYS A 45 0.16 8.74 1.31
CA LYS A 45 -0.97 8.79 2.24
C LYS A 45 -1.11 7.52 3.07
N TYR A 46 -0.66 6.40 2.53
CA TYR A 46 -0.80 5.11 3.20
C TYR A 46 0.31 4.14 2.79
N ILE A 47 0.83 3.39 3.74
CA ILE A 47 1.72 2.24 3.53
C ILE A 47 1.05 1.04 4.19
N GLY A 48 1.06 -0.09 3.50
CA GLY A 48 0.52 -1.34 4.03
C GLY A 48 1.31 -2.56 3.58
N MET A 49 1.20 -3.65 4.32
CA MET A 49 1.75 -4.94 3.95
C MET A 49 0.71 -6.05 3.81
N THR A 50 1.14 -7.19 3.27
CA THR A 50 0.36 -8.42 3.26
C THR A 50 1.25 -9.65 3.20
N ASN A 51 0.98 -10.61 4.08
CA ASN A 51 1.47 -11.99 4.00
C ASN A 51 0.41 -12.97 3.47
N SER A 52 -0.73 -12.48 2.96
CA SER A 52 -1.84 -13.36 2.57
C SER A 52 -1.49 -14.30 1.41
N LYS A 53 -2.15 -15.47 1.34
CA LYS A 53 -2.08 -16.42 0.20
C LYS A 53 -2.26 -15.79 -1.19
N ARG A 54 -3.07 -14.73 -1.30
CA ARG A 54 -3.33 -14.04 -2.59
C ARG A 54 -2.32 -12.92 -2.89
N GLY A 55 -1.29 -12.78 -2.07
CA GLY A 55 -0.25 -11.76 -2.17
C GLY A 55 -0.78 -10.33 -2.21
N LEU A 56 0.02 -9.45 -2.81
CA LEU A 56 -0.35 -8.06 -3.08
C LEU A 56 -1.57 -7.95 -4.01
N LYS A 57 -1.76 -8.86 -4.96
CA LYS A 57 -2.94 -8.86 -5.86
C LYS A 57 -4.24 -8.92 -5.07
N GLY A 58 -4.33 -9.82 -4.09
CA GLY A 58 -5.49 -9.94 -3.22
C GLY A 58 -5.71 -8.69 -2.37
N ARG A 59 -4.63 -8.16 -1.79
CA ARG A 59 -4.67 -6.96 -0.94
C ARG A 59 -5.11 -5.71 -1.71
N LEU A 60 -4.55 -5.48 -2.89
CA LEU A 60 -4.92 -4.36 -3.76
C LEU A 60 -6.36 -4.50 -4.29
N ARG A 61 -6.86 -5.72 -4.52
CA ARG A 61 -8.27 -5.95 -4.84
C ARG A 61 -9.21 -5.62 -3.67
N GLN A 62 -8.82 -5.96 -2.44
CA GLN A 62 -9.59 -5.57 -1.24
C GLN A 62 -9.62 -4.05 -1.07
N PHE A 63 -8.48 -3.39 -1.30
CA PHE A 63 -8.39 -1.94 -1.30
C PHE A 63 -9.35 -1.34 -2.33
N GLU A 64 -9.27 -1.76 -3.59
CA GLU A 64 -10.15 -1.35 -4.68
C GLU A 64 -11.63 -1.52 -4.33
N ASN A 65 -12.02 -2.71 -3.88
CA ASN A 65 -13.40 -2.98 -3.50
C ASN A 65 -13.88 -2.04 -2.40
N THR A 66 -13.01 -1.72 -1.44
CA THR A 66 -13.33 -0.81 -0.34
C THR A 66 -13.51 0.62 -0.82
N ILE A 67 -12.62 1.15 -1.67
CA ILE A 67 -12.76 2.52 -2.21
C ILE A 67 -13.94 2.66 -3.19
N LYS A 68 -14.41 1.55 -3.79
CA LYS A 68 -15.67 1.47 -4.54
C LYS A 68 -16.93 1.43 -3.65
N GLY A 69 -16.79 1.46 -2.33
CA GLY A 69 -17.92 1.36 -1.40
C GLY A 69 -18.50 -0.05 -1.25
N LYS A 70 -17.86 -1.10 -1.79
CA LYS A 70 -18.31 -2.48 -1.56
C LYS A 70 -18.01 -2.91 -0.12
N LYS A 71 -18.84 -3.79 0.44
CA LYS A 71 -18.60 -4.41 1.76
C LYS A 71 -17.26 -5.17 1.73
N SER A 72 -16.19 -4.53 2.18
CA SER A 72 -14.85 -5.09 2.25
C SER A 72 -14.13 -4.60 3.51
N GLN A 73 -13.23 -5.42 4.04
CA GLN A 73 -12.50 -5.17 5.28
C GLN A 73 -11.06 -4.72 5.02
N HIS A 74 -10.88 -3.63 4.27
CA HIS A 74 -9.57 -2.99 4.14
C HIS A 74 -9.48 -1.72 5.01
N SER A 75 -8.89 -1.83 6.20
CA SER A 75 -8.89 -0.76 7.21
C SER A 75 -8.32 0.57 6.72
N GLY A 76 -7.18 0.54 5.99
CA GLY A 76 -6.59 1.75 5.40
C GLY A 76 -7.48 2.39 4.34
N ALA A 77 -8.16 1.58 3.53
CA ALA A 77 -8.99 2.09 2.43
C ALA A 77 -10.32 2.66 2.95
N LYS A 78 -10.84 2.14 4.06
CA LYS A 78 -12.00 2.72 4.75
C LYS A 78 -11.74 4.16 5.21
N LYS A 79 -10.51 4.47 5.61
CA LYS A 79 -10.14 5.85 5.98
C LYS A 79 -10.07 6.75 4.75
N ILE A 80 -9.53 6.24 3.65
CA ILE A 80 -9.44 6.94 2.37
C ILE A 80 -10.83 7.31 1.84
N ILE A 81 -11.77 6.36 1.74
CA ILE A 81 -13.13 6.65 1.21
C ILE A 81 -13.91 7.63 2.10
N ASN A 82 -13.66 7.67 3.41
CA ASN A 82 -14.29 8.66 4.28
C ASN A 82 -13.86 10.11 3.93
N LYS A 83 -12.61 10.29 3.45
CA LYS A 83 -12.06 11.59 3.04
C LYS A 83 -12.30 11.89 1.55
N TYR A 84 -12.09 10.90 0.70
CA TYR A 84 -12.22 10.97 -0.75
C TYR A 84 -13.49 10.22 -1.19
N LYS A 85 -14.63 10.92 -1.16
CA LYS A 85 -15.95 10.31 -1.43
C LYS A 85 -16.22 10.04 -2.91
N ASP A 86 -15.63 10.84 -3.80
CA ASP A 86 -15.76 10.67 -5.25
C ASP A 86 -14.73 9.64 -5.74
N TYR A 87 -15.22 8.44 -6.07
CA TYR A 87 -14.39 7.34 -6.56
C TYR A 87 -13.72 7.68 -7.90
N GLU A 88 -14.45 8.26 -8.85
CA GLU A 88 -13.94 8.55 -10.19
C GLU A 88 -12.85 9.61 -10.15
N LYS A 89 -13.01 10.63 -9.29
CA LYS A 89 -11.94 11.59 -9.02
C LYS A 89 -10.76 10.93 -8.33
N LEU A 90 -11.00 10.13 -7.28
CA LEU A 90 -9.94 9.47 -6.52
C LEU A 90 -9.04 8.61 -7.40
N VAL A 91 -9.60 7.75 -8.26
CA VAL A 91 -8.78 6.82 -9.06
C VAL A 91 -7.93 7.51 -10.12
N LYS A 92 -8.29 8.73 -10.55
CA LYS A 92 -7.47 9.54 -11.47
C LYS A 92 -6.21 10.08 -10.78
N GLU A 93 -6.28 10.30 -9.47
CA GLU A 93 -5.24 10.89 -8.62
C GLU A 93 -4.50 9.85 -7.75
N LEU A 94 -4.88 8.58 -7.86
CA LEU A 94 -4.38 7.48 -7.03
C LEU A 94 -3.28 6.71 -7.75
N TYR A 95 -2.17 6.50 -7.04
CA TYR A 95 -0.99 5.78 -7.53
C TYR A 95 -0.52 4.78 -6.48
N VAL A 96 0.13 3.73 -6.95
CA VAL A 96 0.67 2.66 -6.10
C VAL A 96 2.07 2.28 -6.54
N ALA A 97 2.94 2.07 -5.56
CA ALA A 97 4.23 1.40 -5.74
C ALA A 97 4.29 0.19 -4.81
N VAL A 98 4.94 -0.88 -5.26
CA VAL A 98 5.00 -2.15 -4.52
C VAL A 98 6.43 -2.65 -4.35
N ARG A 99 6.67 -3.38 -3.27
CA ARG A 99 7.83 -4.24 -3.09
C ARG A 99 7.36 -5.65 -2.76
N THR A 100 7.61 -6.59 -3.66
CA THR A 100 7.25 -8.00 -3.52
C THR A 100 8.36 -8.79 -2.84
N PHE A 101 7.99 -9.86 -2.15
CA PHE A 101 8.89 -10.79 -1.49
C PHE A 101 8.46 -12.22 -1.86
N LYS A 102 9.27 -12.90 -2.68
CA LYS A 102 8.92 -14.22 -3.23
C LYS A 102 8.91 -15.29 -2.14
N CYS A 103 7.71 -15.65 -1.68
CA CYS A 103 7.42 -16.73 -0.73
C CYS A 103 5.95 -17.12 -0.84
N GLU A 104 5.60 -18.29 -0.29
CA GLU A 104 4.21 -18.75 -0.25
C GLU A 104 3.52 -18.27 1.04
N GLY A 105 2.57 -17.32 0.91
CA GLY A 105 1.91 -16.64 2.04
C GLY A 105 0.97 -17.51 2.91
N ASN A 106 0.94 -18.82 2.70
CA ASN A 106 0.20 -19.78 3.52
C ASN A 106 1.03 -21.03 3.85
N SER A 107 2.34 -20.95 3.62
CA SER A 107 3.29 -22.01 3.88
C SER A 107 3.88 -21.85 5.27
N ASN A 108 4.10 -22.98 5.95
CA ASN A 108 4.74 -23.05 7.26
C ASN A 108 6.21 -23.51 7.15
N THR A 109 6.81 -23.47 5.96
CA THR A 109 8.25 -23.77 5.84
C THR A 109 9.05 -22.70 6.57
N VAL A 110 10.18 -23.09 7.16
CA VAL A 110 11.11 -22.15 7.82
C VAL A 110 11.49 -21.00 6.88
N LYS A 111 11.75 -21.29 5.61
CA LYS A 111 12.09 -20.30 4.58
C LYS A 111 10.97 -19.27 4.38
N ASP A 112 9.73 -19.72 4.19
CA ASP A 112 8.60 -18.81 3.96
C ASP A 112 8.27 -17.99 5.20
N LEU A 113 8.31 -18.59 6.40
CA LEU A 113 8.10 -17.89 7.67
C LEU A 113 9.14 -16.78 7.88
N LEU A 114 10.41 -17.04 7.59
CA LEU A 114 11.47 -16.01 7.65
C LEU A 114 11.24 -14.87 6.66
N ILE A 115 10.79 -15.17 5.43
CA ILE A 115 10.49 -14.13 4.43
C ILE A 115 9.25 -13.32 4.83
N MET A 116 8.19 -13.96 5.33
CA MET A 116 7.00 -13.28 5.85
C MET A 116 7.32 -12.38 7.05
N GLY A 117 8.26 -12.80 7.91
CA GLY A 117 8.81 -11.95 8.96
C GLY A 117 9.49 -10.70 8.39
N LYS A 118 10.33 -10.86 7.35
CA LYS A 118 10.96 -9.73 6.64
C LYS A 118 9.93 -8.80 5.99
N VAL A 119 8.80 -9.30 5.50
CA VAL A 119 7.73 -8.44 4.95
C VAL A 119 7.15 -7.54 6.04
N ALA A 120 6.85 -8.11 7.20
CA ALA A 120 6.34 -7.35 8.34
C ALA A 120 7.36 -6.33 8.87
N GLU A 121 8.61 -6.76 9.06
CA GLU A 121 9.74 -5.89 9.40
C GLU A 121 9.87 -4.72 8.40
N TYR A 122 9.80 -5.02 7.11
CA TYR A 122 9.97 -4.02 6.06
C TYR A 122 8.87 -2.95 6.07
N GLU A 123 7.64 -3.27 6.50
CA GLU A 123 6.60 -2.26 6.72
C GLU A 123 7.02 -1.24 7.80
N TYR A 124 7.60 -1.72 8.90
CA TYR A 124 8.12 -0.83 9.96
C TYR A 124 9.34 -0.04 9.50
N ILE A 125 10.23 -0.62 8.68
CA ILE A 125 11.32 0.12 8.05
C ILE A 125 10.78 1.25 7.17
N CYS A 126 9.70 1.00 6.41
CA CYS A 126 9.02 2.03 5.63
C CYS A 126 8.48 3.16 6.50
N PHE A 127 7.86 2.83 7.64
CA PHE A 127 7.41 3.85 8.59
C PHE A 127 8.57 4.64 9.19
N ALA A 128 9.65 3.97 9.59
CA ALA A 128 10.83 4.61 10.16
C ALA A 128 11.47 5.58 9.15
N GLU A 129 11.62 5.17 7.90
CA GLU A 129 12.18 6.03 6.84
C GLU A 129 11.29 7.25 6.55
N TYR A 130 9.96 7.05 6.48
CA TYR A 130 9.02 8.17 6.29
C TYR A 130 9.05 9.14 7.48
N VAL A 131 9.06 8.63 8.72
CA VAL A 131 9.16 9.45 9.94
C VAL A 131 10.49 10.20 10.00
N LYS A 132 11.61 9.55 9.64
CA LYS A 132 12.93 10.18 9.58
C LYS A 132 12.94 11.40 8.65
N ARG A 133 12.22 11.33 7.53
CA ARG A 133 12.15 12.41 6.52
C ARG A 133 11.15 13.51 6.86
N PHE A 134 10.01 13.16 7.45
CA PHE A 134 8.86 14.07 7.56
C PHE A 134 8.36 14.31 9.00
N GLY A 135 8.98 13.68 9.99
CA GLY A 135 8.64 13.83 11.41
C GLY A 135 7.26 13.30 11.81
N MET A 136 6.60 12.52 10.95
CA MET A 136 5.26 11.98 11.17
C MET A 136 5.04 10.69 10.39
N LEU A 137 3.97 9.94 10.69
CA LEU A 137 3.52 8.81 9.87
C LEU A 137 2.68 9.30 8.68
N PRO A 138 2.53 8.49 7.61
CA PRO A 138 1.56 8.77 6.56
C PRO A 138 0.15 8.98 7.14
N GLU A 139 -0.61 9.88 6.54
CA GLU A 139 -1.91 10.34 7.05
C GLU A 139 -2.84 9.21 7.51
N PHE A 140 -2.99 8.14 6.71
CA PHE A 140 -3.90 7.04 7.02
C PHE A 140 -3.27 5.93 7.88
N ASN A 141 -1.97 6.02 8.16
CA ASN A 141 -1.25 5.19 9.14
C ASN A 141 -1.20 5.86 10.52
N ASP A 142 -1.27 7.20 10.60
CA ASP A 142 -1.24 7.94 11.87
C ASP A 142 -2.59 7.88 12.60
N LYS A 143 -2.77 6.90 13.48
CA LYS A 143 -3.98 6.76 14.29
C LYS A 143 -4.19 7.89 15.31
N LYS A 144 -3.12 8.60 15.72
CA LYS A 144 -3.21 9.65 16.75
C LYS A 144 -3.79 10.94 16.16
N ARG A 145 -3.48 11.23 14.89
CA ARG A 145 -3.93 12.45 14.18
C ARG A 145 -5.27 12.29 13.47
N LEU A 146 -5.78 11.07 13.34
CA LEU A 146 -7.11 10.84 12.77
C LEU A 146 -8.19 11.18 13.80
N PRO A 147 -9.31 11.82 13.39
CA PRO A 147 -10.44 12.05 14.28
C PRO A 147 -10.91 10.74 14.90
N LYS A 148 -11.06 10.71 16.22
CA LYS A 148 -11.71 9.59 16.90
C LYS A 148 -13.20 9.64 16.53
N LYS A 149 -13.74 8.52 16.06
CA LYS A 149 -15.18 8.35 15.86
C LYS A 149 -15.86 8.11 17.20
#